data_AF-A0A4Z0NZ00-F1
#
_entry.id   AF-A0A4Z0NZ00-F1
#
_cell.length_a   1.000
_cell.length_b   1.000
_cell.length_c   1.000
_cell.angle_alpha   90.00
_cell.angle_beta   90.00
_cell.angle_gamma   90.00
#
_symmetry.space_group_name_H-M   'P 1'
#
loop_
_entity.id
_entity.type
_entity.pdbx_description
1 polymer ?
#
loop_
_entity_poly.entity_id
_entity_poly.type
_entity_poly.pdbx_seq_one_letter_code
_entity_poly.pdbx_strand_id
1 'polypeptide(L)'
;MALMLTSVTFSNPFKLRRPKNIEIFIQIILVVLLLALIFEFFEAHSSFDCRDVYRPVGNDCYPWGMTEGPLEGGSWNYSNKEIYLKSHIILIVSVAVAISAPFLLRSLWHTLSAMALIVLFDTYAAEWVAGLF
;
A
#
# COMPACT_ATOMS: atom_id res chain seq x y z
N MET A 1 -34.85 6.54 30.41
CA MET A 1 -34.44 7.32 29.22
C MET A 1 -33.57 6.42 28.35
N ALA A 2 -34.24 5.56 27.58
CA ALA A 2 -33.61 4.52 26.78
C ALA A 2 -33.11 5.14 25.48
N LEU A 3 -31.79 5.16 25.29
CA LEU A 3 -31.14 5.52 24.03
C LEU A 3 -31.49 4.45 23.00
N MET A 4 -32.52 4.72 22.21
CA MET A 4 -32.76 4.06 20.92
C MET A 4 -31.63 4.44 19.96
N LEU A 5 -30.49 3.74 20.07
CA LEU A 5 -29.54 3.61 18.98
C LEU A 5 -30.19 2.71 17.92
N THR A 6 -31.11 3.33 17.18
CA THR A 6 -31.68 2.80 15.97
C THR A 6 -30.54 2.65 14.98
N SER A 7 -30.00 1.43 14.94
CA SER A 7 -29.57 0.71 13.75
C SER A 7 -29.99 1.45 12.47
N VAL A 8 -29.12 2.33 11.99
CA VAL A 8 -29.18 2.85 10.63
C VAL A 8 -28.84 1.65 9.77
N THR A 9 -29.89 0.91 9.43
CA THR A 9 -29.88 -0.03 8.33
C THR A 9 -29.62 0.80 7.09
N PHE A 10 -28.33 0.98 6.77
CA PHE A 10 -27.88 1.40 5.46
C PHE A 10 -28.53 0.43 4.47
N SER A 11 -29.64 0.86 3.86
CA SER A 11 -30.17 0.25 2.67
C SER A 11 -29.01 0.25 1.68
N ASN A 12 -28.73 -0.90 1.09
CA ASN A 12 -27.56 -1.10 0.25
C ASN A 12 -28.00 -0.88 -1.20
N PRO A 13 -27.96 0.37 -1.72
CA PRO A 13 -28.55 0.70 -3.03
C PRO A 13 -27.91 -0.11 -4.17
N PHE A 14 -26.67 -0.57 -3.97
CA PHE A 14 -25.89 -1.28 -4.98
C PHE A 14 -25.89 -2.80 -4.81
N LYS A 15 -26.67 -3.37 -3.86
CA LYS A 15 -26.63 -4.80 -3.50
C LYS A 15 -25.19 -5.29 -3.26
N LEU A 16 -24.35 -4.43 -2.66
CA LEU A 16 -22.96 -4.78 -2.33
C LEU A 16 -22.97 -5.93 -1.33
N ARG A 17 -22.11 -6.91 -1.55
CA ARG A 17 -21.94 -7.98 -0.58
C ARG A 17 -21.37 -7.38 0.72
N ARG A 18 -21.86 -7.83 1.88
CA ARG A 18 -21.22 -7.51 3.15
C ARG A 18 -19.93 -8.34 3.30
N PRO A 19 -18.79 -7.72 3.62
CA PRO A 19 -17.56 -8.46 3.91
C PRO A 19 -17.77 -9.43 5.07
N LYS A 20 -17.15 -10.62 4.98
CA LYS A 20 -17.11 -11.60 6.05
C LYS A 20 -16.01 -11.23 7.06
N ASN A 21 -16.07 -11.80 8.26
CA ASN A 21 -15.11 -11.51 9.34
C ASN A 21 -13.64 -11.63 8.91
N ILE A 22 -13.30 -12.64 8.09
CA ILE A 22 -11.92 -12.80 7.57
C ILE A 22 -11.53 -11.68 6.58
N GLU A 23 -12.46 -11.24 5.72
CA GLU A 23 -12.25 -10.14 4.78
C GLU A 23 -12.06 -8.83 5.54
N ILE A 24 -12.82 -8.61 6.62
CA ILE A 24 -12.68 -7.43 7.50
C ILE A 24 -11.30 -7.42 8.17
N PHE A 25 -10.85 -8.55 8.71
CA PHE A 25 -9.54 -8.65 9.35
C PHE A 25 -8.41 -8.30 8.36
N ILE A 26 -8.47 -8.85 7.14
CA ILE A 26 -7.50 -8.55 6.09
C ILE A 26 -7.59 -7.07 5.67
N GLN A 27 -8.78 -6.50 5.55
CA GLN A 27 -8.95 -5.07 5.24
C GLN A 27 -8.34 -4.18 6.31
N ILE A 28 -8.47 -4.51 7.60
CA ILE A 28 -7.83 -3.76 8.68
C ILE A 28 -6.31 -3.77 8.49
N ILE A 29 -5.72 -4.95 8.23
CA ILE A 29 -4.28 -5.07 7.97
C ILE A 29 -3.87 -4.22 6.76
N LEU A 30 -4.61 -4.29 5.66
CA LEU A 30 -4.32 -3.52 4.45
C LEU A 30 -4.48 -2.00 4.66
N VAL A 31 -5.43 -1.56 5.48
CA VAL A 31 -5.60 -0.13 5.81
C VAL A 31 -4.42 0.35 6.66
N VAL A 32 -3.97 -0.44 7.64
CA VAL A 32 -2.78 -0.13 8.43
C VAL A 32 -1.55 -0.05 7.52
N LEU A 33 -1.40 -1.01 6.60
CA LEU A 33 -0.33 -1.01 5.59
C LEU A 33 -0.40 0.24 4.70
N LEU A 34 -1.59 0.60 4.20
CA LEU A 34 -1.79 1.79 3.37
C LEU A 34 -1.36 3.07 4.10
N LEU A 35 -1.72 3.21 5.37
CA LEU A 35 -1.32 4.36 6.18
C LEU A 35 0.20 4.41 6.41
N ALA A 36 0.82 3.26 6.65
CA ALA A 36 2.27 3.16 6.77
C ALA A 36 2.97 3.60 5.46
N LEU A 37 2.51 3.09 4.31
CA LEU A 37 3.04 3.46 2.99
C LEU A 37 2.87 4.96 2.69
N ILE A 38 1.74 5.55 3.07
CA ILE A 38 1.52 7.00 2.90
C ILE A 38 2.49 7.79 3.78
N PHE A 39 2.71 7.38 5.02
CA PHE A 39 3.66 8.03 5.92
C PHE A 39 5.08 7.95 5.37
N GLU A 40 5.49 6.75 4.95
CA GLU A 40 6.78 6.47 4.33
C GLU A 40 6.99 7.29 3.06
N PHE A 41 5.97 7.38 2.20
CA PHE A 41 6.01 8.22 1.01
C PHE A 41 6.30 9.69 1.34
N PHE A 42 5.65 10.27 2.35
CA PHE A 42 5.88 11.66 2.74
C PHE A 42 7.26 11.88 3.36
N GLU A 43 7.73 10.92 4.16
CA GLU A 43 9.07 10.92 4.74
C GLU A 43 10.14 10.87 3.62
N ALA A 44 10.02 9.93 2.69
CA ALA A 44 10.90 9.84 1.53
C ALA A 44 10.79 11.08 0.63
N HIS A 45 9.59 11.63 0.43
CA HIS A 45 9.40 12.82 -0.39
C HIS A 45 10.09 14.05 0.22
N SER A 46 10.06 14.21 1.54
CA SER A 46 10.63 15.37 2.24
C SER A 46 12.13 15.28 2.53
N SER A 47 12.72 14.10 2.43
CA SER A 47 14.13 13.82 2.76
C SER A 47 15.07 13.88 1.56
N PHE A 48 16.38 13.88 1.80
CA PHE A 48 17.42 13.88 0.76
C PHE A 48 18.02 12.49 0.51
N ASP A 49 18.71 12.32 -0.62
CA ASP A 49 19.40 11.07 -0.92
C ASP A 49 20.60 10.88 0.02
N CYS A 50 20.64 9.77 0.75
CA CYS A 50 21.81 9.43 1.56
C CYS A 50 23.08 9.20 0.72
N ARG A 51 22.96 9.01 -0.61
CA ARG A 51 24.09 8.82 -1.54
C ARG A 51 24.63 10.13 -2.12
N ASP A 52 23.99 11.28 -1.88
CA ASP A 52 24.43 12.56 -2.44
C ASP A 52 25.73 13.04 -1.76
N VAL A 53 26.84 12.97 -2.50
CA VAL A 53 28.18 13.35 -2.03
C VAL A 53 28.31 14.85 -1.74
N TYR A 54 27.43 15.69 -2.32
CA TYR A 54 27.50 17.15 -2.20
C TYR A 54 26.73 17.70 -0.99
N ARG A 55 25.99 16.86 -0.26
CA ARG A 55 25.28 17.26 0.95
C ARG A 55 25.87 16.58 2.19
N PRO A 56 25.96 17.28 3.32
CA PRO A 56 26.36 16.66 4.56
C PRO A 56 25.37 15.54 4.89
N VAL A 57 25.90 14.35 5.22
CA VAL A 57 25.14 13.21 5.75
C VAL A 57 24.56 13.64 7.10
N GLY A 58 23.41 14.31 7.05
CA GLY A 58 22.63 14.73 8.19
C GLY A 58 21.53 13.70 8.51
N ASN A 59 20.86 13.89 9.64
CA ASN A 59 19.81 12.99 10.15
C ASN A 59 18.54 12.92 9.27
N ASP A 60 18.43 13.74 8.22
CA ASP A 60 17.25 13.86 7.34
C ASP A 60 17.51 13.31 5.92
N CYS A 61 18.32 12.25 5.80
CA CYS A 61 18.49 11.51 4.55
C CYS A 61 17.70 10.21 4.60
N TYR A 62 17.14 9.78 3.47
CA TYR A 62 16.35 8.56 3.39
C TYR A 62 17.04 7.54 2.48
N PRO A 63 17.27 6.30 2.96
CA PRO A 63 18.09 5.31 2.27
C PRO A 63 17.26 4.51 1.25
N TRP A 64 16.62 5.18 0.28
CA TRP A 64 15.89 4.50 -0.79
C TRP A 64 16.86 3.57 -1.55
N GLY A 65 16.73 2.27 -1.30
CA GLY A 65 17.50 1.20 -1.93
C GLY A 65 18.87 0.85 -1.38
N MET A 66 19.14 1.13 -0.10
CA MET A 66 20.29 0.55 0.61
C MET A 66 19.91 -0.40 1.76
N THR A 67 18.67 -0.38 2.26
CA THR A 67 18.33 -1.09 3.50
C THR A 67 16.99 -1.80 3.49
N GLU A 68 16.20 -1.70 2.41
CA GLU A 68 14.83 -2.22 2.40
C GLU A 68 14.71 -3.40 1.44
N GLY A 69 14.30 -4.54 1.99
CA GLY A 69 14.13 -5.79 1.28
C GLY A 69 14.25 -6.99 2.23
N PRO A 70 13.51 -8.08 2.00
CA PRO A 70 13.51 -9.26 2.87
C PRO A 70 14.82 -10.09 2.82
N LEU A 71 15.82 -9.65 2.05
CA LEU A 71 17.10 -10.33 1.88
C LEU A 71 18.22 -9.44 2.42
N GLU A 72 19.10 -10.01 3.24
CA GLU A 72 20.30 -9.33 3.74
C GLU A 72 21.12 -8.80 2.55
N GLY A 73 21.28 -7.46 2.49
CA GLY A 73 21.93 -6.78 1.37
C GLY A 73 21.00 -5.92 0.49
N GLY A 74 19.70 -5.85 0.79
CA GLY A 74 18.75 -4.89 0.21
C GLY A 74 18.54 -5.05 -1.30
N SER A 75 17.57 -5.87 -1.71
CA SER A 75 17.31 -6.15 -3.14
C SER A 75 16.66 -4.99 -3.90
N TRP A 76 16.11 -3.99 -3.21
CA TRP A 76 15.31 -2.92 -3.82
C TRP A 76 16.19 -1.69 -4.09
N ASN A 77 17.23 -1.82 -4.91
CA ASN A 77 18.14 -0.72 -5.18
C ASN A 77 17.59 0.22 -6.26
N TYR A 78 16.75 1.16 -5.84
CA TYR A 78 16.27 2.23 -6.72
C TYR A 78 17.42 3.11 -7.18
N SER A 79 17.46 3.40 -8.49
CA SER A 79 18.53 4.17 -9.12
C SER A 79 18.46 5.67 -8.80
N ASN A 80 17.26 6.20 -8.54
CA ASN A 80 17.04 7.57 -8.10
C ASN A 80 15.75 7.68 -7.25
N LYS A 81 15.63 8.80 -6.53
CA LYS A 81 14.45 9.15 -5.72
C LYS A 81 13.14 9.14 -6.51
N GLU A 82 13.18 9.61 -7.76
CA GLU A 82 11.98 9.75 -8.59
C GLU A 82 11.33 8.39 -8.88
N ILE A 83 12.13 7.39 -9.26
CA ILE A 83 11.66 6.03 -9.52
C ILE A 83 11.13 5.39 -8.24
N TYR A 84 11.79 5.61 -7.10
CA TYR A 84 11.28 5.18 -5.79
C TYR A 84 9.90 5.79 -5.52
N LEU A 85 9.73 7.10 -5.65
CA LEU A 85 8.43 7.75 -5.40
C LEU A 85 7.35 7.27 -6.37
N LYS A 86 7.69 7.06 -7.65
CA LYS A 86 6.76 6.51 -8.66
C LYS A 86 6.33 5.09 -8.31
N SER A 87 7.26 4.19 -7.96
CA SER A 87 6.93 2.82 -7.57
C SER A 87 6.10 2.80 -6.29
N HIS A 88 6.40 3.67 -5.33
CA HIS A 88 5.65 3.79 -4.08
C HIS A 88 4.20 4.25 -4.30
N ILE A 89 3.97 5.18 -5.24
CA ILE A 89 2.61 5.59 -5.64
C ILE A 89 1.85 4.41 -6.25
N ILE A 90 2.49 3.63 -7.13
CA ILE A 90 1.88 2.43 -7.73
C ILE A 90 1.43 1.47 -6.62
N LEU A 91 2.28 1.27 -5.61
CA LEU A 91 1.99 0.43 -4.45
C LEU A 91 0.84 0.96 -3.57
N ILE A 92 0.80 2.26 -3.30
CA ILE A 92 -0.33 2.88 -2.59
C ILE A 92 -1.64 2.66 -3.34
N VAL A 93 -1.64 2.84 -4.67
CA VAL A 93 -2.82 2.66 -5.52
C VAL A 93 -3.23 1.19 -5.57
N SER A 94 -2.28 0.25 -5.69
CA SER A 94 -2.55 -1.18 -5.74
C SER A 94 -3.24 -1.66 -4.45
N VAL A 95 -2.74 -1.24 -3.29
CA VAL A 95 -3.30 -1.58 -1.97
C VAL A 95 -4.69 -0.97 -1.82
N ALA A 96 -4.91 0.28 -2.27
CA ALA A 96 -6.23 0.90 -2.28
C ALA A 96 -7.24 0.09 -3.13
N VAL A 97 -6.81 -0.39 -4.30
CA VAL A 97 -7.64 -1.28 -5.14
C VAL A 97 -7.90 -2.61 -4.43
N ALA A 98 -6.91 -3.21 -3.77
CA ALA A 98 -7.09 -4.45 -3.01
C ALA A 98 -8.10 -4.28 -1.85
N ILE A 99 -8.09 -3.14 -1.15
CA ILE A 99 -9.08 -2.82 -0.11
C ILE A 99 -10.50 -2.76 -0.67
N SER A 100 -10.65 -2.30 -1.92
CA SER A 100 -11.95 -2.20 -2.60
C SER A 100 -12.50 -3.56 -3.10
N ALA A 101 -11.64 -4.58 -3.25
CA ALA A 101 -11.99 -5.87 -3.85
C ALA A 101 -13.19 -6.59 -3.19
N PRO A 102 -13.35 -6.63 -1.84
CA PRO A 102 -14.47 -7.31 -1.20
C PRO A 102 -15.84 -6.70 -1.51
N PHE A 103 -15.87 -5.43 -1.95
CA PHE A 103 -17.10 -4.75 -2.34
C PHE A 103 -17.49 -5.07 -3.79
N LEU A 104 -16.49 -5.32 -4.65
CA LEU A 104 -16.68 -5.56 -6.09
C LEU A 104 -16.95 -7.03 -6.40
N LEU A 105 -16.34 -7.95 -5.66
CA LEU A 105 -16.37 -9.38 -5.95
C LEU A 105 -17.43 -10.11 -5.11
N ARG A 106 -18.19 -10.98 -5.77
CA ARG A 106 -19.31 -11.71 -5.13
C ARG A 106 -18.85 -12.89 -4.29
N SER A 107 -17.74 -13.53 -4.65
CA SER A 107 -17.28 -14.79 -4.06
C SER A 107 -16.05 -14.56 -3.17
N LEU A 108 -16.06 -15.18 -1.98
CA LEU A 108 -14.99 -15.03 -0.98
C LEU A 108 -13.63 -15.44 -1.55
N TRP A 109 -13.59 -16.57 -2.25
CA TRP A 109 -12.36 -17.10 -2.82
C TRP A 109 -11.78 -16.16 -3.89
N HIS A 110 -12.63 -15.56 -4.71
CA HIS A 110 -12.20 -14.62 -5.73
C HIS A 110 -11.67 -13.33 -5.10
N THR A 111 -12.31 -12.85 -4.03
CA THR A 111 -11.83 -11.70 -3.25
C THR A 111 -10.44 -11.95 -2.69
N LEU A 112 -10.25 -13.07 -1.98
CA LEU A 112 -8.96 -13.41 -1.36
C LEU A 112 -7.87 -13.61 -2.41
N SER A 113 -8.17 -14.33 -3.49
CA SER A 113 -7.23 -14.51 -4.61
C SER A 113 -6.88 -13.18 -5.28
N ALA A 114 -7.85 -12.29 -5.50
CA ALA A 114 -7.58 -10.98 -6.11
C ALA A 114 -6.70 -10.12 -5.20
N MET A 115 -7.00 -10.04 -3.90
CA MET A 115 -6.18 -9.29 -2.95
C MET A 115 -4.75 -9.83 -2.88
N ALA A 116 -4.58 -11.15 -2.84
CA ALA A 116 -3.26 -11.78 -2.84
C ALA A 116 -2.49 -11.50 -4.15
N LEU A 117 -3.15 -11.63 -5.30
CA LEU A 117 -2.53 -11.39 -6.61
C LEU A 117 -2.11 -9.94 -6.79
N ILE A 118 -2.96 -8.98 -6.38
CA ILE A 118 -2.66 -7.56 -6.46
C ILE A 118 -1.39 -7.27 -5.65
N VAL A 119 -1.33 -7.70 -4.39
CA VAL A 119 -0.18 -7.44 -3.52
C VAL A 119 1.10 -8.13 -4.04
N LEU A 120 1.01 -9.41 -4.43
CA LEU A 120 2.18 -10.15 -4.93
C LEU A 120 2.71 -9.59 -6.25
N PHE A 121 1.82 -9.31 -7.20
CA PHE A 121 2.24 -8.79 -8.50
C PHE A 121 2.86 -7.41 -8.36
N ASP A 122 2.30 -6.58 -7.49
CA ASP A 122 2.78 -5.24 -7.26
C ASP A 122 4.18 -5.23 -6.63
N THR A 123 4.43 -6.08 -5.62
CA THR A 123 5.79 -6.23 -5.06
C THR A 123 6.84 -6.70 -6.07
N TYR A 124 6.43 -7.35 -7.15
CA TYR A 124 7.33 -7.85 -8.19
C TYR A 124 7.48 -6.87 -9.36
N ALA A 125 6.41 -6.17 -9.74
CA ALA A 125 6.32 -5.41 -10.97
C ALA A 125 6.48 -3.90 -10.78
N ALA A 126 6.30 -3.36 -9.57
CA ALA A 126 6.28 -1.91 -9.35
C ALA A 126 7.57 -1.21 -9.83
N GLU A 127 8.74 -1.80 -9.61
CA GLU A 127 10.02 -1.25 -10.07
C GLU A 127 10.11 -1.20 -11.60
N TRP A 128 9.71 -2.29 -12.27
CA TRP A 128 9.72 -2.38 -13.73
C TRP A 128 8.75 -1.40 -14.38
N VAL A 129 7.57 -1.23 -13.80
CA VAL A 129 6.57 -0.27 -14.28
C VAL A 129 7.02 1.17 -14.04
N ALA A 130 7.58 1.45 -12.87
CA ALA A 130 8.09 2.79 -12.56
C ALA A 130 9.24 3.20 -13.48
N GLY A 131 10.07 2.26 -13.94
CA GLY A 131 11.15 2.52 -14.89
C GLY A 131 10.71 2.82 -16.33
N LEU A 132 9.42 2.63 -16.68
CA LEU A 132 8.89 2.92 -18.02
C LEU A 132 8.50 4.40 -18.23
N PHE A 133 8.43 5.20 -17.16
CA PHE A 133 7.93 6.58 -17.18
C PHE A 133 8.85 7.52 -16.40
#